data_AF-B8LXP6-F1
#
_entry.id   AF-B8LXP6-F1
#
_cell.length_a   1.000
_cell.length_b   1.000
_cell.length_c   1.000
_cell.angle_alpha   90.00
_cell.angle_beta   90.00
_cell.angle_gamma   90.00
#
_symmetry.space_group_name_H-M   'P 1'
#
loop_
_entity.id
_entity.type
_entity.pdbx_description
1 polymer ?
#
loop_
_entity_poly.entity_id
_entity_poly.type
_entity_poly.pdbx_seq_one_letter_code
_entity_poly.pdbx_strand_id
1 'polypeptide(L)'
;MLYAGAINTVRSSSTRRLRLLILVFLLLCGFYWFTTESSSGQASFRKGTIKFAGSSGTRNFASPNWRFGGNSNGRSRQMEAPMQAAVPAPGPTATKGGIKKDLVVASMLEDNTTWLYDSLPDWHKSIYVVDDKYADLTVATNKGRESMVYLTYIIDNYDHLPDYMLFIHSQRYQWHNDDPYYDGVPMIKRFQLPYLEMIGYVNLRCAWVLGCPEEIHPMTDTDRDAVHAGPYFYNGFKELFPGVKVPDTVAVSCCAQFGVARWKIRERPKSDYERYRKWLLNTDLDDDMSGRIMEYSWHTTGKSTVSSLLSSPPHNLPIIDADVLARKVVEPGTAGYKAIANYFGPSTPDLLLPPDTDGKQALNRPALGRRVFGDSEERKRDRTILNKIVHPAVRWEVYKSLLYYYLRGNWAVVLDVPLLFESGMDVICGTVIVVAVKDPAAQMARLRARDPHLTAEDAENRVKSQGDVQSKVKKALYRNRASEQDLDKGSRGVIVWNDGDKVDLAKEVDKAILTIQENSPRWWSWVLLLAPPVGVAAAVWNMAINFGAQRSWDQKVKKERAKL
;
A
#
# COMPACT_ATOMS: atom_id res chain seq x y z
N MET A 1 30.77 44.18 -32.31
CA MET A 1 29.52 44.51 -31.58
C MET A 1 28.28 43.91 -32.26
N LEU A 2 28.31 42.63 -32.68
CA LEU A 2 27.17 41.96 -33.36
C LEU A 2 27.09 40.44 -33.07
N TYR A 3 27.41 39.99 -31.84
CA TYR A 3 27.32 38.56 -31.48
C TYR A 3 26.73 38.28 -30.09
N ALA A 4 26.07 39.25 -29.45
CA ALA A 4 25.43 39.09 -28.13
C ALA A 4 23.88 39.09 -28.16
N GLY A 5 23.26 39.33 -29.32
CA GLY A 5 21.81 39.53 -29.44
C GLY A 5 20.95 38.26 -29.68
N ALA A 6 21.56 37.14 -30.09
CA ALA A 6 20.80 35.96 -30.53
C ALA A 6 20.54 34.91 -29.43
N ILE A 7 21.23 34.98 -28.29
CA ILE A 7 21.15 33.95 -27.22
C ILE A 7 20.02 34.27 -26.21
N ASN A 8 19.63 35.53 -26.05
CA ASN A 8 18.57 35.92 -25.10
C ASN A 8 17.14 35.76 -25.64
N THR A 9 16.94 35.73 -26.96
CA THR A 9 15.62 35.56 -27.59
C THR A 9 15.15 34.10 -27.62
N VAL A 10 16.07 33.12 -27.62
CA VAL A 10 15.73 31.68 -27.62
C VAL A 10 15.35 31.19 -26.21
N ARG A 11 15.92 31.76 -25.14
CA ARG A 11 15.64 31.38 -23.75
C ARG A 11 14.27 31.86 -23.25
N SER A 12 13.77 32.96 -23.79
CA SER A 12 12.44 33.54 -23.47
C SER A 12 11.28 32.82 -24.16
N SER A 13 11.48 32.32 -25.39
CA SER A 13 10.42 31.62 -26.14
C SER A 13 10.17 30.20 -25.64
N SER A 14 11.23 29.49 -25.23
CA SER A 14 11.16 28.14 -24.64
C SER A 14 10.39 28.11 -23.32
N THR A 15 10.62 29.10 -22.45
CA THR A 15 9.91 29.22 -21.15
C THR A 15 8.44 29.61 -21.32
N ARG A 16 8.09 30.42 -22.33
CA ARG A 16 6.69 30.71 -22.67
C ARG A 16 5.97 29.50 -23.28
N ARG A 17 6.63 28.73 -24.15
CA ARG A 17 6.09 27.48 -24.72
C ARG A 17 5.87 26.41 -23.65
N LEU A 18 6.79 26.28 -22.69
CA LEU A 18 6.65 25.37 -21.56
C LEU A 18 5.48 25.78 -20.65
N ARG A 19 5.35 27.08 -20.33
CA ARG A 19 4.22 27.59 -19.56
C ARG A 19 2.88 27.40 -20.28
N LEU A 20 2.84 27.59 -21.60
CA LEU A 20 1.64 27.38 -22.41
C LEU A 20 1.25 25.89 -22.48
N LEU A 21 2.22 24.99 -22.63
CA LEU A 21 1.98 23.54 -22.62
C LEU A 21 1.49 23.05 -21.25
N ILE A 22 2.05 23.57 -20.16
CA ILE A 22 1.56 23.32 -18.80
C ILE A 22 0.12 23.84 -18.69
N LEU A 23 -0.17 25.06 -19.12
CA LEU A 23 -1.53 25.62 -19.07
C LEU A 23 -2.55 24.83 -19.90
N VAL A 24 -2.20 24.41 -21.11
CA VAL A 24 -3.08 23.60 -21.98
C VAL A 24 -3.32 22.22 -21.38
N PHE A 25 -2.28 21.57 -20.85
CA PHE A 25 -2.41 20.30 -20.13
C PHE A 25 -3.30 20.46 -18.89
N LEU A 26 -3.11 21.52 -18.10
CA LEU A 26 -3.93 21.83 -16.94
C LEU A 26 -5.39 22.12 -17.30
N LEU A 27 -5.65 22.79 -18.43
CA LEU A 27 -7.01 23.03 -18.92
C LEU A 27 -7.70 21.74 -19.38
N LEU A 28 -6.96 20.82 -20.02
CA LEU A 28 -7.50 19.50 -20.39
C LEU A 28 -7.77 18.62 -19.15
N CYS A 29 -6.90 18.66 -18.14
CA CYS A 29 -7.14 18.01 -16.85
C CYS A 29 -8.34 18.62 -16.10
N GLY A 30 -8.49 19.94 -16.14
CA GLY A 30 -9.64 20.66 -15.55
C GLY A 30 -10.96 20.35 -16.26
N PHE A 31 -10.95 20.18 -17.59
CA PHE A 31 -12.13 19.76 -18.36
C PHE A 31 -12.57 18.33 -18.00
N TYR A 32 -11.62 17.41 -17.79
CA TYR A 32 -11.92 16.07 -17.29
C TYR A 32 -12.44 16.08 -15.84
N TRP A 33 -11.89 16.93 -14.98
CA TRP A 33 -12.39 17.15 -13.63
C TRP A 33 -13.88 17.56 -13.64
N PHE A 34 -14.22 18.56 -14.45
CA PHE A 34 -15.58 19.12 -14.49
C PHE A 34 -16.63 18.14 -15.08
N THR A 35 -16.23 17.34 -16.07
CA THR A 35 -17.14 16.38 -16.74
C THR A 35 -17.41 15.12 -15.91
N THR A 36 -16.46 14.73 -15.05
CA THR A 36 -16.64 13.60 -14.12
C THR A 36 -17.43 13.97 -12.86
N GLU A 37 -17.36 15.22 -12.41
CA GLU A 37 -18.15 15.71 -11.28
C GLU A 37 -19.65 15.84 -11.65
N SER A 38 -19.96 16.27 -12.88
CA SER A 38 -21.32 16.43 -13.40
C SER A 38 -22.11 15.11 -13.59
N SER A 39 -21.44 13.97 -13.74
CA SER A 39 -22.10 12.69 -14.05
C SER A 39 -22.50 11.86 -12.82
N SER A 40 -22.22 12.34 -11.61
CA SER A 40 -22.48 11.64 -10.35
C SER A 40 -23.67 12.15 -9.54
N GLY A 41 -24.53 13.00 -10.10
CA GLY A 41 -25.71 13.54 -9.42
C GLY A 41 -26.95 13.63 -10.31
N GLN A 42 -27.68 12.53 -10.49
CA GLN A 42 -29.10 12.61 -10.86
C GLN A 42 -29.93 12.85 -9.61
N ALA A 43 -30.17 14.13 -9.27
CA ALA A 43 -31.28 14.52 -8.43
C ALA A 43 -32.34 15.18 -9.32
N SER A 44 -33.50 14.54 -9.38
CA SER A 44 -34.68 14.96 -10.13
C SER A 44 -35.14 16.37 -9.75
N PHE A 45 -35.03 17.31 -10.68
CA PHE A 45 -35.61 18.66 -10.54
C PHE A 45 -37.11 18.59 -10.85
N ARG A 46 -37.96 18.49 -9.81
CA ARG A 46 -39.39 18.80 -9.92
C ARG A 46 -39.59 20.31 -9.70
N LYS A 47 -40.08 20.99 -10.74
CA LYS A 47 -40.63 22.35 -10.65
C LYS A 47 -41.89 22.34 -9.77
N GLY A 48 -41.99 23.28 -8.82
CA GLY A 48 -43.15 23.43 -7.94
C GLY A 48 -43.11 24.70 -7.10
N THR A 49 -43.38 25.82 -7.77
CA THR A 49 -44.09 27.04 -7.33
C THR A 49 -44.00 27.50 -5.86
N ILE A 50 -43.39 28.68 -5.69
CA ILE A 50 -43.43 29.54 -4.50
C ILE A 50 -44.85 30.08 -4.27
N LYS A 51 -45.34 30.04 -3.03
CA LYS A 51 -46.37 30.96 -2.50
C LYS A 51 -45.86 31.60 -1.20
N PHE A 52 -45.77 32.92 -1.22
CA PHE A 52 -45.60 33.77 -0.05
C PHE A 52 -46.95 33.95 0.67
N ALA A 53 -46.94 33.91 2.01
CA ALA A 53 -47.90 34.61 2.86
C ALA A 53 -47.23 34.88 4.21
N GLY A 54 -47.10 36.17 4.55
CA GLY A 54 -46.64 36.60 5.86
C GLY A 54 -47.77 36.66 6.89
N SER A 55 -47.41 36.78 8.16
CA SER A 55 -47.91 37.83 9.08
C SER A 55 -47.47 37.55 10.52
N SER A 56 -46.92 38.61 11.11
CA SER A 56 -46.97 39.08 12.50
C SER A 56 -47.65 38.22 13.58
N GLY A 57 -47.03 38.18 14.78
CA GLY A 57 -47.79 37.93 16.01
C GLY A 57 -46.94 37.66 17.26
N THR A 58 -46.45 38.71 17.90
CA THR A 58 -46.06 38.70 19.32
C THR A 58 -47.26 38.45 20.23
N ARG A 59 -47.12 37.64 21.29
CA ARG A 59 -47.80 37.83 22.59
C ARG A 59 -47.24 36.91 23.69
N ASN A 60 -46.75 37.53 24.76
CA ASN A 60 -46.63 36.98 26.11
C ASN A 60 -48.03 36.75 26.72
N PHE A 61 -48.18 35.77 27.61
CA PHE A 61 -48.99 35.77 28.85
C PHE A 61 -48.80 34.37 29.51
N ALA A 62 -48.01 34.28 30.58
CA ALA A 62 -48.43 34.25 31.99
C ALA A 62 -48.95 32.89 32.49
N SER A 63 -48.28 32.39 33.53
CA SER A 63 -48.63 31.25 34.40
C SER A 63 -49.95 31.50 35.17
N PRO A 64 -50.53 30.49 35.87
CA PRO A 64 -50.06 30.19 37.23
C PRO A 64 -50.15 28.73 37.72
N ASN A 65 -49.16 28.39 38.56
CA ASN A 65 -49.16 27.58 39.80
C ASN A 65 -50.00 26.29 39.92
N TRP A 66 -49.33 25.22 40.38
CA TRP A 66 -49.59 24.60 41.69
C TRP A 66 -48.30 23.98 42.26
N ARG A 67 -48.00 24.31 43.53
CA ARG A 67 -46.91 23.78 44.37
C ARG A 67 -47.50 22.96 45.50
N PHE A 68 -46.90 21.81 45.77
CA PHE A 68 -46.59 21.22 47.09
C PHE A 68 -45.36 20.32 46.81
N GLY A 69 -44.22 20.33 47.50
CA GLY A 69 -43.92 20.60 48.90
C GLY A 69 -43.22 19.34 49.44
N GLY A 70 -41.90 19.38 49.65
CA GLY A 70 -41.15 18.24 50.21
C GLY A 70 -39.64 18.41 50.11
N ASN A 71 -39.02 18.76 51.23
CA ASN A 71 -37.62 19.16 51.42
C ASN A 71 -36.83 18.01 52.08
N SER A 72 -35.59 17.71 51.64
CA SER A 72 -34.43 17.53 52.54
C SER A 72 -33.15 17.09 51.81
N ASN A 73 -32.09 17.80 52.20
CA ASN A 73 -30.65 17.67 51.99
C ASN A 73 -30.04 16.25 52.08
N GLY A 74 -28.88 16.07 51.44
CA GLY A 74 -27.78 15.30 52.06
C GLY A 74 -26.91 14.46 51.13
N ARG A 75 -25.64 14.87 51.01
CA ARG A 75 -24.48 14.23 50.39
C ARG A 75 -24.33 12.70 50.51
N SER A 76 -23.67 12.17 49.46
CA SER A 76 -22.73 11.04 49.40
C SER A 76 -23.25 9.62 49.61
N ARG A 77 -23.13 8.79 48.56
CA ARG A 77 -22.53 7.44 48.65
C ARG A 77 -22.09 6.96 47.26
N GLN A 78 -20.92 6.35 47.25
CA GLN A 78 -20.31 5.62 46.14
C GLN A 78 -21.30 4.63 45.52
N MET A 79 -21.29 4.49 44.20
CA MET A 79 -21.77 3.28 43.54
C MET A 79 -20.69 2.76 42.60
N GLU A 80 -20.39 1.49 42.85
CA GLU A 80 -19.44 0.61 42.21
C GLU A 80 -19.58 0.57 40.69
N ALA A 81 -18.46 0.29 40.03
CA ALA A 81 -18.41 0.01 38.60
C ALA A 81 -19.27 -1.22 38.26
N PRO A 82 -20.23 -1.13 37.31
CA PRO A 82 -20.80 -2.29 36.68
C PRO A 82 -20.01 -2.62 35.40
N MET A 83 -19.39 -3.79 35.43
CA MET A 83 -19.13 -4.74 34.34
C MET A 83 -19.24 -4.26 32.88
N GLN A 84 -18.14 -4.50 32.17
CA GLN A 84 -18.00 -4.62 30.72
C GLN A 84 -19.27 -5.15 30.02
N ALA A 85 -19.78 -4.39 29.04
CA ALA A 85 -20.74 -4.89 28.08
C ALA A 85 -20.06 -5.84 27.08
N ALA A 86 -20.75 -6.95 26.83
CA ALA A 86 -20.24 -8.20 26.28
C ALA A 86 -19.72 -8.14 24.83
N VAL A 87 -18.61 -8.86 24.62
CA VAL A 87 -18.18 -9.38 23.32
C VAL A 87 -19.25 -10.34 22.79
N PRO A 88 -19.69 -10.26 21.53
CA PRO A 88 -20.70 -11.17 21.00
C PRO A 88 -20.19 -12.61 21.01
N ALA A 89 -21.04 -13.53 21.48
CA ALA A 89 -20.73 -14.95 21.61
C ALA A 89 -20.46 -15.62 20.24
N PRO A 90 -19.58 -16.64 20.20
CA PRO A 90 -19.26 -17.36 18.98
C PRO A 90 -20.42 -18.26 18.55
N GLY A 91 -20.81 -18.18 17.27
CA GLY A 91 -21.73 -19.13 16.64
C GLY A 91 -21.16 -20.57 16.61
N PRO A 92 -22.01 -21.59 16.47
CA PRO A 92 -21.71 -22.94 16.94
C PRO A 92 -20.71 -23.68 16.04
N THR A 93 -19.58 -24.02 16.67
CA THR A 93 -18.70 -25.19 16.44
C THR A 93 -18.39 -25.59 15.00
N ALA A 94 -17.28 -25.06 14.47
CA ALA A 94 -16.45 -25.74 13.48
C ALA A 94 -15.09 -26.10 14.12
N THR A 95 -14.63 -27.31 13.84
CA THR A 95 -13.58 -28.05 14.56
C THR A 95 -12.15 -27.55 14.30
N LYS A 96 -11.50 -27.10 15.39
CA LYS A 96 -10.06 -27.23 15.77
C LYS A 96 -8.98 -26.92 14.72
N GLY A 97 -8.71 -25.64 14.50
CA GLY A 97 -7.40 -25.16 14.04
C GLY A 97 -7.29 -23.66 14.33
N GLY A 98 -6.72 -23.29 15.48
CA GLY A 98 -6.53 -21.87 15.84
C GLY A 98 -5.56 -21.16 14.88
N ILE A 99 -5.66 -19.83 14.78
CA ILE A 99 -4.69 -18.99 14.06
C ILE A 99 -3.29 -19.31 14.61
N LYS A 100 -2.40 -19.74 13.73
CA LYS A 100 -1.01 -20.05 14.12
C LYS A 100 -0.20 -18.77 14.09
N LYS A 101 0.33 -18.39 15.24
CA LYS A 101 1.20 -17.22 15.39
C LYS A 101 2.48 -17.64 16.08
N ASP A 102 3.61 -17.14 15.62
CA ASP A 102 4.92 -17.49 16.19
C ASP A 102 5.75 -16.24 16.49
N LEU A 103 6.43 -16.28 17.64
CA LEU A 103 7.45 -15.33 18.05
C LEU A 103 8.80 -15.95 17.74
N VAL A 104 9.48 -15.40 16.75
CA VAL A 104 10.82 -15.81 16.35
C VAL A 104 11.81 -14.91 17.07
N VAL A 105 12.59 -15.50 17.97
CA VAL A 105 13.42 -14.76 18.92
C VAL A 105 14.87 -15.19 18.75
N ALA A 106 15.74 -14.23 18.43
CA ALA A 106 17.18 -14.43 18.54
C ALA A 106 17.61 -14.13 19.99
N SER A 107 18.29 -15.07 20.62
CA SER A 107 18.65 -15.02 22.05
C SER A 107 20.07 -15.51 22.27
N MET A 108 20.69 -15.06 23.35
CA MET A 108 21.88 -15.67 23.95
C MET A 108 21.50 -16.51 25.17
N LEU A 109 22.41 -17.35 25.65
CA LEU A 109 22.21 -18.22 26.81
C LEU A 109 21.89 -17.43 28.09
N GLU A 110 22.47 -16.24 28.21
CA GLU A 110 22.28 -15.34 29.36
C GLU A 110 20.99 -14.52 29.31
N ASP A 111 20.29 -14.48 28.17
CA ASP A 111 19.07 -13.70 28.02
C ASP A 111 17.89 -14.32 28.77
N ASN A 112 17.15 -13.48 29.49
CA ASN A 112 15.91 -13.91 30.12
C ASN A 112 14.74 -13.86 29.13
N THR A 113 14.29 -15.02 28.66
CA THR A 113 13.13 -15.18 27.76
C THR A 113 11.87 -15.69 28.45
N THR A 114 11.88 -15.92 29.78
CA THR A 114 10.72 -16.48 30.51
C THR A 114 9.49 -15.59 30.43
N TRP A 115 9.70 -14.27 30.35
CA TRP A 115 8.62 -13.28 30.23
C TRP A 115 7.73 -13.50 29.00
N LEU A 116 8.25 -14.11 27.92
CA LEU A 116 7.47 -14.43 26.72
C LEU A 116 6.36 -15.44 27.02
N TYR A 117 6.64 -16.39 27.90
CA TYR A 117 5.68 -17.41 28.32
C TYR A 117 4.62 -16.81 29.25
N ASP A 118 5.05 -15.99 30.21
CA ASP A 118 4.16 -15.35 31.19
C ASP A 118 3.25 -14.30 30.54
N SER A 119 3.81 -13.51 29.63
CA SER A 119 3.13 -12.33 29.09
C SER A 119 2.40 -12.59 27.78
N LEU A 120 2.86 -13.54 26.96
CA LEU A 120 2.35 -13.79 25.61
C LEU A 120 1.95 -15.27 25.42
N PRO A 121 1.10 -15.84 26.28
CA PRO A 121 0.81 -17.29 26.28
C PRO A 121 0.16 -17.79 25.00
N ASP A 122 -0.51 -16.91 24.23
CA ASP A 122 -1.22 -17.26 22.99
C ASP A 122 -0.31 -17.39 21.76
N TRP A 123 0.95 -16.97 21.85
CA TRP A 123 1.93 -17.11 20.78
C TRP A 123 2.72 -18.41 20.93
N HIS A 124 3.01 -19.09 19.83
CA HIS A 124 4.11 -20.05 19.79
C HIS A 124 5.44 -19.29 19.92
N LYS A 125 6.49 -19.96 20.43
CA LYS A 125 7.82 -19.35 20.61
C LYS A 125 8.86 -20.23 19.95
N SER A 126 9.56 -19.65 18.99
CA SER A 126 10.72 -20.22 18.33
C SER A 126 11.95 -19.42 18.76
N ILE A 127 12.53 -19.80 19.89
CA ILE A 127 13.67 -19.11 20.53
C ILE A 127 14.96 -19.80 20.09
N TYR A 128 15.77 -19.10 19.30
CA TYR A 128 17.07 -19.59 18.85
C TYR A 128 18.16 -19.05 19.77
N VAL A 129 18.88 -19.95 20.44
CA VAL A 129 20.02 -19.61 21.30
C VAL A 129 21.30 -19.77 20.49
N VAL A 130 21.90 -18.64 20.08
CA VAL A 130 22.93 -18.62 19.03
C VAL A 130 24.35 -18.92 19.54
N ASP A 131 24.56 -18.85 20.85
CA ASP A 131 25.82 -19.14 21.55
C ASP A 131 25.81 -20.50 22.28
N ASP A 132 24.73 -21.26 22.18
CA ASP A 132 24.64 -22.65 22.65
C ASP A 132 24.35 -23.62 21.49
N LYS A 133 25.37 -24.39 21.13
CA LYS A 133 25.29 -25.42 20.08
C LYS A 133 24.43 -26.63 20.45
N TYR A 134 24.04 -26.76 21.71
CA TYR A 134 23.19 -27.84 22.21
C TYR A 134 21.74 -27.41 22.42
N ALA A 135 21.41 -26.14 22.21
CA ALA A 135 20.05 -25.65 22.31
C ALA A 135 19.15 -26.29 21.25
N ASP A 136 17.87 -26.49 21.59
CA ASP A 136 16.86 -27.11 20.71
C ASP A 136 16.74 -26.40 19.36
N LEU A 137 16.84 -25.07 19.38
CA LEU A 137 16.92 -24.22 18.19
C LEU A 137 18.20 -23.39 18.27
N THR A 138 19.07 -23.53 17.29
CA THR A 138 20.34 -22.79 17.17
C THR A 138 20.70 -22.60 15.69
N VAL A 139 21.80 -21.89 15.42
CA VAL A 139 22.31 -21.65 14.06
C VAL A 139 23.72 -22.23 13.91
N ALA A 140 24.05 -22.75 12.73
CA ALA A 140 25.35 -23.35 12.47
C ALA A 140 26.52 -22.34 12.57
N THR A 141 26.26 -21.06 12.29
CA THR A 141 27.24 -19.99 12.36
C THR A 141 26.52 -18.71 12.75
N ASN A 142 26.92 -18.09 13.85
CA ASN A 142 26.37 -16.81 14.30
C ASN A 142 27.07 -15.67 13.55
N LYS A 143 26.45 -15.18 12.46
CA LYS A 143 26.98 -14.13 11.57
C LYS A 143 25.84 -13.17 11.21
N GLY A 144 26.05 -11.86 11.35
CA GLY A 144 25.01 -10.88 10.97
C GLY A 144 23.89 -10.72 12.01
N ARG A 145 24.21 -10.97 13.29
CA ARG A 145 23.30 -10.85 14.44
C ARG A 145 22.01 -11.66 14.24
N GLU A 146 20.84 -11.08 14.56
CA GLU A 146 19.52 -11.72 14.45
C GLU A 146 19.15 -12.14 13.02
N SER A 147 19.79 -11.55 12.00
CA SER A 147 19.49 -11.86 10.60
C SER A 147 19.73 -13.33 10.26
N MET A 148 20.73 -13.97 10.87
CA MET A 148 20.97 -15.40 10.66
C MET A 148 19.82 -16.25 11.18
N VAL A 149 19.35 -15.94 12.40
CA VAL A 149 18.22 -16.63 13.03
C VAL A 149 16.98 -16.46 12.17
N TYR A 150 16.70 -15.24 11.74
CA TYR A 150 15.48 -14.94 10.98
C TYR A 150 15.47 -15.63 9.63
N LEU A 151 16.59 -15.60 8.89
CA LEU A 151 16.72 -16.33 7.63
C LEU A 151 16.63 -17.84 7.83
N THR A 152 17.29 -18.38 8.86
CA THR A 152 17.26 -19.82 9.17
C THR A 152 15.84 -20.27 9.49
N TYR A 153 15.14 -19.55 10.37
CA TYR A 153 13.73 -19.82 10.66
C TYR A 153 12.87 -19.82 9.39
N ILE A 154 13.00 -18.78 8.55
CA ILE A 154 12.22 -18.67 7.31
C ILE A 154 12.51 -19.84 6.37
N ILE A 155 13.78 -20.21 6.20
CA ILE A 155 14.22 -21.29 5.30
C ILE A 155 13.72 -22.65 5.81
N ASP A 156 13.93 -22.94 7.08
CA ASP A 156 13.65 -24.25 7.67
C ASP A 156 12.14 -24.49 7.77
N ASN A 157 11.36 -23.42 8.00
CA ASN A 157 9.92 -23.49 8.13
C ASN A 157 9.17 -23.09 6.85
N TYR A 158 9.84 -22.77 5.75
CA TYR A 158 9.24 -22.14 4.55
C TYR A 158 7.93 -22.81 4.07
N ASP A 159 7.92 -24.15 4.06
CA ASP A 159 6.77 -24.95 3.61
C ASP A 159 5.65 -25.06 4.66
N HIS A 160 5.96 -24.79 5.93
CA HIS A 160 5.07 -24.96 7.09
C HIS A 160 4.94 -23.71 7.98
N LEU A 161 5.28 -22.52 7.47
CA LEU A 161 5.24 -21.26 8.21
C LEU A 161 3.90 -21.08 8.96
N PRO A 162 3.88 -20.48 10.17
CA PRO A 162 2.65 -20.04 10.84
C PRO A 162 1.95 -18.93 10.03
N ASP A 163 0.70 -18.58 10.36
CA ASP A 163 -0.05 -17.55 9.61
C ASP A 163 0.61 -16.17 9.78
N TYR A 164 1.08 -15.90 11.01
CA TYR A 164 1.75 -14.65 11.38
C TYR A 164 3.03 -14.93 12.15
N MET A 165 4.09 -14.20 11.81
CA MET A 165 5.35 -14.22 12.54
C MET A 165 5.66 -12.83 13.05
N LEU A 166 6.12 -12.75 14.29
CA LEU A 166 6.80 -11.59 14.82
C LEU A 166 8.26 -11.97 15.08
N PHE A 167 9.15 -11.27 14.40
CA PHE A 167 10.59 -11.36 14.61
C PHE A 167 10.97 -10.29 15.62
N ILE A 168 11.45 -10.72 16.78
CA ILE A 168 11.78 -9.85 17.91
C ILE A 168 13.12 -10.24 18.52
N HIS A 169 13.64 -9.38 19.40
CA HIS A 169 14.78 -9.71 20.24
C HIS A 169 14.33 -10.36 21.55
N SER A 170 15.28 -10.98 22.26
CA SER A 170 15.05 -11.73 23.50
C SER A 170 14.67 -10.86 24.71
N GLN A 171 15.26 -9.67 24.83
CA GLN A 171 15.09 -8.83 26.01
C GLN A 171 13.74 -8.10 25.99
N ARG A 172 13.05 -8.12 27.13
CA ARG A 172 11.76 -7.42 27.30
C ARG A 172 11.90 -5.90 27.19
N TYR A 173 12.94 -5.35 27.81
CA TYR A 173 13.17 -3.91 27.90
C TYR A 173 14.31 -3.51 26.98
N GLN A 174 14.01 -2.84 25.87
CA GLN A 174 15.00 -2.46 24.88
C GLN A 174 14.77 -1.06 24.38
N TRP A 175 15.85 -0.29 24.25
CA TRP A 175 15.84 1.13 23.87
C TRP A 175 15.13 1.43 22.53
N HIS A 176 14.92 0.42 21.69
CA HIS A 176 14.23 0.53 20.41
C HIS A 176 12.81 -0.07 20.40
N ASN A 177 12.25 -0.36 21.58
CA ASN A 177 10.83 -0.63 21.75
C ASN A 177 10.10 0.72 21.92
N ASP A 178 9.14 1.00 21.05
CA ASP A 178 8.37 2.25 21.04
C ASP A 178 7.24 2.25 22.08
N ASP A 179 7.59 1.86 23.30
CA ASP A 179 6.82 2.06 24.53
C ASP A 179 7.59 3.06 25.42
N PRO A 180 6.91 3.98 26.15
CA PRO A 180 7.60 4.95 27.01
C PRO A 180 8.54 4.34 28.07
N TYR A 181 8.32 3.07 28.44
CA TYR A 181 9.18 2.32 29.36
C TYR A 181 10.10 1.33 28.66
N TYR A 182 10.20 1.40 27.33
CA TYR A 182 10.94 0.46 26.49
C TYR A 182 10.47 -1.00 26.61
N ASP A 183 9.27 -1.22 27.15
CA ASP A 183 8.69 -2.54 27.36
C ASP A 183 8.10 -3.09 26.06
N GLY A 184 8.54 -4.28 25.63
CA GLY A 184 8.01 -4.95 24.44
C GLY A 184 6.62 -5.57 24.63
N VAL A 185 6.18 -5.82 25.87
CA VAL A 185 4.90 -6.51 26.15
C VAL A 185 3.68 -5.72 25.66
N PRO A 186 3.52 -4.42 25.97
CA PRO A 186 2.39 -3.64 25.50
C PRO A 186 2.33 -3.56 23.97
N MET A 187 3.49 -3.47 23.31
CA MET A 187 3.59 -3.41 21.85
C MET A 187 3.05 -4.68 21.20
N ILE A 188 3.51 -5.85 21.66
CA ILE A 188 3.11 -7.15 21.08
C ILE A 188 1.65 -7.47 21.41
N LYS A 189 1.18 -7.21 22.63
CA LYS A 189 -0.23 -7.43 23.01
C LYS A 189 -1.22 -6.58 22.21
N ARG A 190 -0.82 -5.37 21.83
CA ARG A 190 -1.65 -4.44 21.05
C ARG A 190 -1.47 -4.61 19.54
N PHE A 191 -0.54 -5.46 19.11
CA PHE A 191 -0.22 -5.66 17.71
C PHE A 191 -1.43 -6.16 16.92
N GLN A 192 -1.77 -5.46 15.84
CA GLN A 192 -3.00 -5.70 15.06
C GLN A 192 -2.73 -6.68 13.92
N LEU A 193 -2.96 -7.98 14.18
CA LEU A 193 -2.84 -9.03 13.15
C LEU A 193 -3.71 -8.78 11.91
N PRO A 194 -4.95 -8.26 12.00
CA PRO A 194 -5.72 -7.93 10.79
C PRO A 194 -5.04 -6.89 9.89
N TYR A 195 -4.29 -5.95 10.49
CA TYR A 195 -3.51 -4.98 9.73
C TYR A 195 -2.28 -5.62 9.08
N LEU A 196 -1.57 -6.49 9.82
CA LEU A 196 -0.47 -7.26 9.28
C LEU A 196 -0.91 -8.15 8.12
N GLU A 197 -2.07 -8.80 8.23
CA GLU A 197 -2.65 -9.64 7.17
C GLU A 197 -2.93 -8.83 5.90
N MET A 198 -3.37 -7.59 6.04
CA MET A 198 -3.68 -6.71 4.91
C MET A 198 -2.43 -6.19 4.20
N ILE A 199 -1.39 -5.79 4.95
CA ILE A 199 -0.19 -5.14 4.40
C ILE A 199 0.94 -6.14 4.12
N GLY A 200 0.98 -7.24 4.86
CA GLY A 200 1.93 -8.33 4.74
C GLY A 200 3.22 -8.15 5.53
N TYR A 201 3.68 -6.91 5.72
CA TYR A 201 4.89 -6.59 6.49
C TYR A 201 4.68 -5.32 7.33
N VAL A 202 5.10 -5.33 8.58
CA VAL A 202 5.02 -4.19 9.50
C VAL A 202 6.31 -4.12 10.32
N ASN A 203 7.03 -3.01 10.24
CA ASN A 203 8.11 -2.72 11.18
C ASN A 203 7.50 -2.50 12.57
N LEU A 204 8.01 -3.17 13.60
CA LEU A 204 7.53 -2.98 14.98
C LEU A 204 7.99 -1.64 15.56
N ARG A 205 8.99 -1.02 14.95
CA ARG A 205 9.40 0.35 15.23
C ARG A 205 8.61 1.35 14.36
N CYS A 206 7.92 2.25 15.03
CA CYS A 206 7.07 3.33 14.55
C CYS A 206 7.43 4.64 15.30
N ALA A 207 8.69 5.07 15.20
CA ALA A 207 9.19 6.32 15.76
C ALA A 207 9.41 7.38 14.68
N TRP A 208 9.05 8.63 14.97
CA TRP A 208 9.17 9.75 14.02
C TRP A 208 10.58 10.34 13.90
N VAL A 209 11.49 9.96 14.81
CA VAL A 209 12.83 10.58 14.95
C VAL A 209 13.93 9.77 14.24
N LEU A 210 13.72 8.47 14.03
CA LEU A 210 14.72 7.54 13.51
C LEU A 210 14.18 6.87 12.26
N GLY A 211 14.89 6.98 11.14
CA GLY A 211 14.38 6.52 9.84
C GLY A 211 13.71 7.61 8.98
N CYS A 212 13.38 8.78 9.55
CA CYS A 212 12.53 9.80 8.91
C CYS A 212 13.20 11.20 8.87
N PRO A 213 13.07 11.97 7.77
CA PRO A 213 12.40 11.59 6.52
C PRO A 213 13.25 10.64 5.67
N GLU A 214 14.57 10.60 5.87
CA GLU A 214 15.54 9.84 5.07
C GLU A 214 16.73 9.50 5.98
N GLU A 215 17.04 8.21 6.18
CA GLU A 215 18.10 7.72 7.07
C GLU A 215 19.40 7.45 6.33
N ILE A 216 19.31 6.74 5.21
CA ILE A 216 20.46 6.36 4.39
C ILE A 216 20.29 6.96 3.01
N HIS A 217 21.38 7.54 2.50
CA HIS A 217 21.52 7.99 1.13
C HIS A 217 22.61 7.16 0.43
N PRO A 218 22.28 5.98 -0.12
CA PRO A 218 23.28 4.99 -0.56
C PRO A 218 24.27 5.50 -1.61
N MET A 219 23.94 6.56 -2.34
CA MET A 219 24.77 7.13 -3.40
C MET A 219 25.74 8.23 -2.91
N THR A 220 25.48 8.83 -1.76
CA THR A 220 26.16 10.05 -1.28
C THR A 220 26.74 9.92 0.11
N ASP A 221 26.28 8.93 0.88
CA ASP A 221 26.83 8.67 2.20
C ASP A 221 28.29 8.25 2.08
N THR A 222 29.11 8.91 2.89
CA THR A 222 30.53 8.62 3.10
C THR A 222 30.67 8.00 4.48
N ASP A 223 31.73 7.21 4.73
CA ASP A 223 32.02 6.71 6.09
C ASP A 223 32.03 7.87 7.08
N ARG A 224 31.09 7.84 8.03
CA ARG A 224 30.97 8.79 9.14
C ARG A 224 30.57 7.98 10.37
N ASP A 225 31.11 8.35 11.53
CA ASP A 225 30.87 7.68 12.83
C ASP A 225 29.38 7.53 13.23
N ALA A 226 28.48 8.28 12.57
CA ALA A 226 27.05 8.30 12.85
C ALA A 226 26.15 7.65 11.77
N VAL A 227 26.73 7.11 10.67
CA VAL A 227 25.97 6.45 9.58
C VAL A 227 26.36 4.98 9.51
N HIS A 228 25.64 4.14 10.25
CA HIS A 228 26.04 2.76 10.55
C HIS A 228 25.96 1.76 9.37
N ALA A 229 25.53 2.16 8.17
CA ALA A 229 25.59 1.30 6.97
C ALA A 229 25.70 2.01 5.62
N GLY A 230 25.61 3.34 5.56
CA GLY A 230 25.45 4.08 4.30
C GLY A 230 26.42 3.75 3.16
N PRO A 231 27.75 3.81 3.37
CA PRO A 231 28.72 3.51 2.32
C PRO A 231 28.71 2.04 1.88
N TYR A 232 28.32 1.12 2.78
CA TYR A 232 28.28 -0.32 2.50
C TYR A 232 26.92 -0.79 1.97
N PHE A 233 25.84 -0.07 2.26
CA PHE A 233 24.47 -0.42 1.89
C PHE A 233 24.29 -0.49 0.38
N TYR A 234 24.94 0.40 -0.38
CA TYR A 234 24.86 0.36 -1.85
C TYR A 234 25.32 -0.98 -2.43
N ASN A 235 26.50 -1.45 -2.01
CA ASN A 235 27.07 -2.70 -2.49
C ASN A 235 26.31 -3.90 -1.93
N GLY A 236 26.03 -3.92 -0.62
CA GLY A 236 25.26 -5.00 0.00
C GLY A 236 23.86 -5.15 -0.59
N PHE A 237 23.17 -4.04 -0.87
CA PHE A 237 21.85 -4.08 -1.51
C PHE A 237 21.93 -4.63 -2.95
N LYS A 238 22.96 -4.25 -3.72
CA LYS A 238 23.17 -4.81 -5.07
C LYS A 238 23.41 -6.31 -5.06
N GLU A 239 24.16 -6.80 -4.09
CA GLU A 239 24.49 -8.22 -3.95
C GLU A 239 23.29 -9.03 -3.44
N LEU A 240 22.53 -8.49 -2.49
CA LEU A 240 21.29 -9.10 -1.99
C LEU A 240 20.22 -9.13 -3.08
N PHE A 241 20.06 -8.04 -3.82
CA PHE A 241 19.01 -7.84 -4.82
C PHE A 241 19.60 -7.55 -6.21
N PRO A 242 20.25 -8.55 -6.84
CA PRO A 242 20.87 -8.34 -8.15
C PRO A 242 19.83 -7.93 -9.18
N GLY A 243 20.12 -6.85 -9.90
CA GLY A 243 19.22 -6.26 -10.91
C GLY A 243 18.18 -5.28 -10.37
N VAL A 244 18.01 -5.14 -9.04
CA VAL A 244 17.12 -4.12 -8.48
C VAL A 244 17.86 -2.79 -8.37
N LYS A 245 17.24 -1.68 -8.81
CA LYS A 245 17.82 -0.35 -8.64
C LYS A 245 17.96 -0.07 -7.14
N VAL A 246 19.18 0.24 -6.70
CA VAL A 246 19.44 0.73 -5.33
C VAL A 246 18.61 2.00 -5.11
N PRO A 247 17.83 2.09 -4.02
CA PRO A 247 17.04 3.28 -3.73
C PRO A 247 17.96 4.50 -3.54
N ASP A 248 17.49 5.66 -4.00
CA ASP A 248 18.24 6.91 -3.82
C ASP A 248 18.26 7.33 -2.34
N THR A 249 17.21 6.98 -1.59
CA THR A 249 17.07 7.17 -0.13
C THR A 249 16.38 5.98 0.54
N VAL A 250 16.79 5.64 1.76
CA VAL A 250 16.17 4.61 2.61
C VAL A 250 15.64 5.30 3.86
N ALA A 251 14.33 5.22 4.06
CA ALA A 251 13.61 5.90 5.14
C ALA A 251 12.85 4.90 6.01
N VAL A 252 13.58 3.91 6.57
CA VAL A 252 12.99 2.92 7.47
C VAL A 252 13.70 2.95 8.81
N SER A 253 12.94 2.83 9.89
CA SER A 253 13.51 2.76 11.24
C SER A 253 14.31 1.47 11.41
N CYS A 254 15.46 1.57 12.04
CA CYS A 254 16.40 0.48 12.26
C CYS A 254 15.98 -0.41 13.46
N CYS A 255 16.62 -1.58 13.66
CA CYS A 255 16.52 -2.54 14.80
C CYS A 255 15.80 -3.87 14.57
N ALA A 256 15.68 -4.34 13.32
CA ALA A 256 15.31 -5.72 12.94
C ALA A 256 13.97 -6.30 13.43
N GLN A 257 13.19 -5.59 14.25
CA GLN A 257 11.93 -6.12 14.78
C GLN A 257 10.78 -5.86 13.81
N PHE A 258 10.14 -6.91 13.31
CA PHE A 258 9.05 -6.77 12.36
C PHE A 258 8.04 -7.92 12.46
N GLY A 259 6.80 -7.60 12.11
CA GLY A 259 5.77 -8.59 11.81
C GLY A 259 5.69 -8.87 10.32
N VAL A 260 5.49 -10.13 9.96
CA VAL A 260 5.27 -10.55 8.57
C VAL A 260 4.21 -11.66 8.52
N ALA A 261 3.34 -11.58 7.52
CA ALA A 261 2.36 -12.62 7.24
C ALA A 261 2.98 -13.72 6.37
N ARG A 262 2.53 -14.97 6.52
CA ARG A 262 2.99 -16.10 5.70
C ARG A 262 3.02 -15.78 4.21
N TRP A 263 1.92 -15.25 3.71
CA TRP A 263 1.74 -15.00 2.29
C TRP A 263 2.78 -14.02 1.76
N LYS A 264 3.26 -13.08 2.58
CA LYS A 264 4.26 -12.09 2.21
C LYS A 264 5.64 -12.70 2.05
N ILE A 265 6.05 -13.61 2.94
CA ILE A 265 7.28 -14.40 2.78
C ILE A 265 7.21 -15.23 1.49
N ARG A 266 6.06 -15.86 1.23
CA ARG A 266 5.86 -16.74 0.06
C ARG A 266 5.80 -16.03 -1.29
N GLU A 267 5.77 -14.70 -1.33
CA GLU A 267 5.93 -13.96 -2.59
C GLU A 267 7.32 -14.16 -3.22
N ARG A 268 8.31 -14.55 -2.40
CA ARG A 268 9.66 -14.88 -2.85
C ARG A 268 9.95 -16.35 -2.66
N PRO A 269 10.57 -17.03 -3.64
CA PRO A 269 10.94 -18.44 -3.49
C PRO A 269 11.93 -18.63 -2.33
N LYS A 270 11.89 -19.80 -1.70
CA LYS A 270 12.85 -20.22 -0.65
C LYS A 270 14.30 -19.96 -1.03
N SER A 271 14.66 -20.17 -2.30
CA SER A 271 16.01 -19.96 -2.84
C SER A 271 16.50 -18.51 -2.77
N ASP A 272 15.60 -17.52 -2.73
CA ASP A 272 15.99 -16.13 -2.48
C ASP A 272 16.47 -15.96 -1.03
N TYR A 273 15.77 -16.54 -0.04
CA TYR A 273 16.18 -16.51 1.36
C TYR A 273 17.48 -17.29 1.60
N GLU A 274 17.64 -18.44 0.95
CA GLU A 274 18.89 -19.21 0.97
C GLU A 274 20.06 -18.40 0.39
N ARG A 275 19.82 -17.62 -0.68
CA ARG A 275 20.82 -16.71 -1.24
C ARG A 275 21.15 -15.58 -0.27
N TYR A 276 20.18 -14.99 0.43
CA TYR A 276 20.45 -13.97 1.45
C TYR A 276 21.28 -14.55 2.60
N ARG A 277 20.97 -15.77 3.05
CA ARG A 277 21.75 -16.45 4.10
C ARG A 277 23.16 -16.76 3.62
N LYS A 278 23.30 -17.20 2.37
CA LYS A 278 24.61 -17.43 1.74
C LYS A 278 25.42 -16.15 1.60
N TRP A 279 24.80 -15.04 1.23
CA TRP A 279 25.45 -13.72 1.19
C TRP A 279 25.95 -13.34 2.59
N LEU A 280 25.10 -13.51 3.62
CA LEU A 280 25.44 -13.20 5.00
C LEU A 280 26.66 -13.99 5.50
N LEU A 281 26.76 -15.27 5.12
CA LEU A 281 27.90 -16.14 5.46
C LEU A 281 29.18 -15.81 4.70
N ASN A 282 29.07 -15.31 3.47
CA ASN A 282 30.20 -15.17 2.55
C ASN A 282 30.72 -13.74 2.42
N THR A 283 29.99 -12.74 2.92
CA THR A 283 30.41 -11.34 2.84
C THR A 283 31.62 -11.09 3.75
N ASP A 284 32.56 -10.26 3.26
CA ASP A 284 33.73 -9.84 4.04
C ASP A 284 33.38 -8.77 5.10
N LEU A 285 32.13 -8.29 5.11
CA LEU A 285 31.64 -7.35 6.12
C LEU A 285 31.57 -8.02 7.50
N ASP A 286 31.85 -7.24 8.54
CA ASP A 286 31.70 -7.71 9.92
C ASP A 286 30.22 -7.96 10.28
N ASP A 287 30.00 -8.54 11.46
CA ASP A 287 28.68 -8.97 11.91
C ASP A 287 27.71 -7.81 12.10
N ASP A 288 28.21 -6.69 12.60
CA ASP A 288 27.41 -5.51 12.84
C ASP A 288 26.94 -4.89 11.51
N MET A 289 27.85 -4.70 10.57
CA MET A 289 27.58 -4.07 9.28
C MET A 289 26.69 -4.95 8.40
N SER A 290 27.01 -6.24 8.30
CA SER A 290 26.20 -7.19 7.51
C SER A 290 24.79 -7.37 8.07
N GLY A 291 24.64 -7.40 9.40
CA GLY A 291 23.34 -7.37 10.07
C GLY A 291 22.58 -6.07 9.77
N ARG A 292 23.24 -4.92 9.90
CA ARG A 292 22.64 -3.60 9.64
C ARG A 292 22.09 -3.48 8.22
N ILE A 293 22.81 -3.95 7.20
CA ILE A 293 22.32 -3.96 5.81
C ILE A 293 21.04 -4.79 5.68
N MET A 294 20.97 -5.96 6.33
CA MET A 294 19.77 -6.79 6.35
C MET A 294 18.59 -6.09 7.03
N GLU A 295 18.83 -5.42 8.15
CA GLU A 295 17.82 -4.68 8.90
C GLU A 295 17.11 -3.62 8.05
N TYR A 296 17.88 -2.85 7.28
CA TYR A 296 17.33 -1.86 6.35
C TYR A 296 16.71 -2.50 5.09
N SER A 297 16.97 -3.79 4.83
CA SER A 297 16.54 -4.49 3.61
C SER A 297 15.28 -5.33 3.77
N TRP A 298 14.86 -5.69 4.99
CA TRP A 298 13.72 -6.59 5.24
C TRP A 298 12.44 -6.20 4.50
N HIS A 299 12.07 -4.92 4.52
CA HIS A 299 10.88 -4.42 3.83
C HIS A 299 10.94 -4.59 2.29
N THR A 300 12.13 -4.65 1.70
CA THR A 300 12.34 -4.86 0.26
C THR A 300 12.26 -6.34 -0.12
N THR A 301 12.48 -7.26 0.84
CA THR A 301 12.26 -8.69 0.65
C THR A 301 10.78 -9.08 0.45
N GLY A 302 9.82 -8.14 0.46
CA GLY A 302 8.38 -8.41 0.32
C GLY A 302 7.60 -7.64 -0.76
N LYS A 303 8.25 -7.20 -1.86
CA LYS A 303 7.57 -6.49 -2.98
C LYS A 303 7.15 -7.43 -4.11
N SER A 304 6.07 -7.06 -4.82
CA SER A 304 5.39 -7.85 -5.86
C SER A 304 6.32 -8.30 -7.01
N THR A 305 6.21 -9.57 -7.38
CA THR A 305 7.10 -10.25 -8.33
C THR A 305 7.09 -9.60 -9.72
N VAL A 306 5.93 -9.16 -10.23
CA VAL A 306 5.81 -8.59 -11.58
C VAL A 306 6.32 -7.14 -11.64
N SER A 307 5.97 -6.29 -10.68
CA SER A 307 6.50 -4.92 -10.62
C SER A 307 8.03 -4.95 -10.43
N SER A 308 8.55 -5.90 -9.65
CA SER A 308 9.99 -6.14 -9.55
C SER A 308 10.62 -6.55 -10.88
N LEU A 309 9.99 -7.43 -11.66
CA LEU A 309 10.51 -7.85 -12.97
C LEU A 309 10.54 -6.68 -13.98
N LEU A 310 9.50 -5.84 -13.98
CA LEU A 310 9.40 -4.70 -14.90
C LEU A 310 10.36 -3.54 -14.57
N SER A 311 10.68 -3.34 -13.30
CA SER A 311 11.63 -2.30 -12.87
C SER A 311 13.10 -2.71 -12.96
N SER A 312 13.38 -4.01 -13.05
CA SER A 312 14.73 -4.55 -13.18
C SER A 312 15.16 -4.68 -14.65
N PRO A 313 16.46 -4.87 -14.95
CA PRO A 313 16.92 -5.25 -16.28
C PRO A 313 16.23 -6.55 -16.76
N PRO A 314 15.91 -6.65 -18.06
CA PRO A 314 16.25 -5.72 -19.14
C PRO A 314 15.30 -4.51 -19.30
N HIS A 315 14.18 -4.47 -18.58
CA HIS A 315 13.07 -3.54 -18.84
C HIS A 315 13.29 -2.14 -18.27
N ASN A 316 13.83 -2.03 -17.05
CA ASN A 316 14.19 -0.77 -16.37
C ASN A 316 13.06 0.28 -16.35
N LEU A 317 11.80 -0.14 -16.15
CA LEU A 317 10.66 0.77 -16.15
C LEU A 317 10.45 1.41 -14.77
N PRO A 318 10.26 2.74 -14.68
CA PRO A 318 9.88 3.39 -13.43
C PRO A 318 8.50 2.94 -12.96
N ILE A 319 8.35 2.76 -11.64
CA ILE A 319 7.08 2.39 -11.00
C ILE A 319 6.48 3.61 -10.30
N ILE A 320 5.19 3.83 -10.53
CA ILE A 320 4.32 4.68 -9.73
C ILE A 320 3.40 3.75 -8.94
N ASP A 321 3.61 3.67 -7.63
CA ASP A 321 2.77 2.89 -6.72
C ASP A 321 1.62 3.78 -6.20
N ALA A 322 0.39 3.45 -6.56
CA ALA A 322 -0.77 4.24 -6.19
C ALA A 322 -1.12 4.16 -4.70
N ASP A 323 -0.76 3.08 -4.00
CA ASP A 323 -0.97 2.94 -2.56
C ASP A 323 -0.01 3.84 -1.79
N VAL A 324 1.25 3.93 -2.24
CA VAL A 324 2.22 4.89 -1.69
C VAL A 324 1.73 6.31 -1.90
N LEU A 325 1.23 6.65 -3.09
CA LEU A 325 0.68 7.98 -3.36
C LEU A 325 -0.55 8.28 -2.51
N ALA A 326 -1.47 7.31 -2.34
CA ALA A 326 -2.64 7.44 -1.48
C ALA A 326 -2.28 7.76 -0.02
N ARG A 327 -1.11 7.31 0.45
CA ARG A 327 -0.60 7.67 1.78
C ARG A 327 -0.04 9.08 1.81
N LYS A 328 0.77 9.46 0.82
CA LYS A 328 1.42 10.77 0.72
C LYS A 328 0.42 11.92 0.60
N VAL A 329 -0.66 11.76 -0.17
CA VAL A 329 -1.63 12.83 -0.40
C VAL A 329 -2.47 13.21 0.83
N VAL A 330 -2.34 12.45 1.92
CA VAL A 330 -3.01 12.70 3.20
C VAL A 330 -2.01 12.92 4.35
N GLU A 331 -0.74 13.15 4.03
CA GLU A 331 0.27 13.53 5.02
C GLU A 331 0.05 14.97 5.54
N PRO A 332 0.51 15.29 6.76
CA PRO A 332 0.35 16.62 7.34
C PRO A 332 0.85 17.73 6.41
N GLY A 333 0.06 18.80 6.29
CA GLY A 333 0.36 19.94 5.42
C GLY A 333 -0.20 19.83 4.00
N THR A 334 -0.64 18.64 3.56
CA THR A 334 -1.28 18.46 2.25
C THR A 334 -2.72 18.97 2.22
N ALA A 335 -3.25 19.24 1.02
CA ALA A 335 -4.66 19.62 0.85
C ALA A 335 -5.62 18.47 1.23
N GLY A 336 -5.26 17.23 0.92
CA GLY A 336 -6.04 16.05 1.30
C GLY A 336 -6.14 15.88 2.81
N TYR A 337 -5.02 16.04 3.52
CA TYR A 337 -5.00 16.06 4.99
C TYR A 337 -5.96 17.11 5.57
N LYS A 338 -5.88 18.36 5.10
CA LYS A 338 -6.73 19.46 5.59
C LYS A 338 -8.21 19.18 5.35
N ALA A 339 -8.57 18.68 4.17
CA ALA A 339 -9.95 18.34 3.83
C ALA A 339 -10.50 17.19 4.69
N ILE A 340 -9.70 16.16 4.96
CA ILE A 340 -10.07 15.06 5.85
C ILE A 340 -10.25 15.56 7.28
N ALA A 341 -9.28 16.33 7.80
CA ALA A 341 -9.33 16.88 9.15
C ALA A 341 -10.57 17.78 9.36
N ASN A 342 -10.90 18.62 8.39
CA ASN A 342 -12.05 19.52 8.46
C ASN A 342 -13.39 18.76 8.47
N TYR A 343 -13.53 17.71 7.66
CA TYR A 343 -14.78 16.96 7.56
C TYR A 343 -14.96 15.97 8.72
N PHE A 344 -13.91 15.18 9.00
CA PHE A 344 -13.98 14.09 9.97
C PHE A 344 -13.63 14.52 11.39
N GLY A 345 -12.82 15.56 11.58
CA GLY A 345 -12.35 16.00 12.89
C GLY A 345 -13.45 16.27 13.92
N PRO A 346 -14.55 16.98 13.58
CA PRO A 346 -15.63 17.24 14.53
C PRO A 346 -16.35 15.98 15.02
N SER A 347 -16.40 14.93 14.17
CA SER A 347 -17.11 13.67 14.46
C SER A 347 -16.18 12.56 14.96
N THR A 348 -14.87 12.74 14.84
CA THR A 348 -13.84 11.74 15.17
C THR A 348 -12.77 12.41 16.04
N PRO A 349 -12.96 12.49 17.37
CA PRO A 349 -12.06 13.20 18.27
C PRO A 349 -10.63 12.64 18.30
N ASP A 350 -10.46 11.35 18.00
CA ASP A 350 -9.18 10.64 17.91
C ASP A 350 -8.58 10.63 16.49
N LEU A 351 -9.07 11.48 15.57
CA LEU A 351 -8.65 11.51 14.16
C LEU A 351 -7.19 11.91 13.97
N LEU A 352 -6.63 12.73 14.86
CA LEU A 352 -5.24 13.20 14.78
C LEU A 352 -4.40 12.50 15.83
N LEU A 353 -3.23 12.03 15.42
CA LEU A 353 -2.20 11.52 16.33
C LEU A 353 -1.55 12.69 17.10
N PRO A 354 -0.89 12.41 18.23
CA PRO A 354 -0.05 13.40 18.90
C PRO A 354 0.96 14.02 17.92
N PRO A 355 1.29 15.31 18.09
CA PRO A 355 2.28 15.97 17.25
C PRO A 355 3.65 15.27 17.35
N ASP A 356 4.33 15.15 16.22
CA ASP A 356 5.72 14.69 16.15
C ASP A 356 6.69 15.78 16.64
N THR A 357 8.00 15.49 16.57
CA THR A 357 9.07 16.42 16.98
C THR A 357 9.10 17.72 16.17
N ASP A 358 8.52 17.74 14.96
CA ASP A 358 8.38 18.93 14.11
C ASP A 358 7.05 19.67 14.37
N GLY A 359 6.22 19.20 15.30
CA GLY A 359 4.89 19.74 15.58
C GLY A 359 3.82 19.34 14.56
N LYS A 360 4.10 18.39 13.66
CA LYS A 360 3.12 17.88 12.67
C LYS A 360 2.29 16.76 13.28
N GLN A 361 0.98 16.80 13.06
CA GLN A 361 0.06 15.77 13.54
C GLN A 361 -0.38 14.90 12.37
N ALA A 362 -0.05 13.61 12.39
CA ALA A 362 -0.49 12.66 11.36
C ALA A 362 -1.95 12.19 11.59
N LEU A 363 -2.62 11.75 10.53
CA LEU A 363 -3.96 11.14 10.66
C LEU A 363 -3.87 9.77 11.34
N ASN A 364 -4.74 9.55 12.33
CA ASN A 364 -5.03 8.25 12.90
C ASN A 364 -5.87 7.43 11.90
N ARG A 365 -5.19 6.74 10.98
CA ARG A 365 -5.82 5.93 9.93
C ARG A 365 -6.76 4.84 10.49
N PRO A 366 -6.46 4.16 11.61
CA PRO A 366 -7.42 3.27 12.27
C PRO A 366 -8.72 3.96 12.69
N ALA A 367 -8.65 5.15 13.28
CA ALA A 367 -9.84 5.92 13.66
C ALA A 367 -10.69 6.31 12.45
N LEU A 368 -10.03 6.83 11.40
CA LEU A 368 -10.69 7.14 10.13
C LEU A 368 -11.30 5.88 9.48
N GLY A 369 -10.61 4.74 9.55
CA GLY A 369 -11.09 3.45 9.08
C GLY A 369 -12.39 3.01 9.76
N ARG A 370 -12.44 3.05 11.10
CA ARG A 370 -13.66 2.74 11.87
C ARG A 370 -14.85 3.63 11.48
N ARG A 371 -14.57 4.86 11.06
CA ARG A 371 -15.57 5.83 10.61
C ARG A 371 -16.12 5.53 9.22
N VAL A 372 -15.30 5.03 8.28
CA VAL A 372 -15.68 4.86 6.87
C VAL A 372 -16.00 3.42 6.45
N PHE A 373 -15.60 2.41 7.24
CA PHE A 373 -15.83 1.00 6.91
C PHE A 373 -17.05 0.41 7.62
N GLY A 374 -17.97 -0.17 6.84
CA GLY A 374 -19.20 -0.84 7.26
C GLY A 374 -20.37 -0.57 6.30
N ASP A 375 -21.52 -1.19 6.57
CA ASP A 375 -22.69 -1.15 5.67
C ASP A 375 -23.79 -0.18 6.08
N SER A 376 -23.62 0.55 7.18
CA SER A 376 -24.58 1.59 7.56
C SER A 376 -24.58 2.72 6.52
N GLU A 377 -25.75 3.32 6.29
CA GLU A 377 -25.92 4.41 5.33
C GLU A 377 -25.07 5.64 5.67
N GLU A 378 -24.71 5.83 6.94
CA GLU A 378 -23.77 6.85 7.38
C GLU A 378 -22.34 6.54 6.89
N ARG A 379 -21.84 5.33 7.15
CA ARG A 379 -20.49 4.90 6.74
C ARG A 379 -20.32 4.87 5.22
N LYS A 380 -21.36 4.48 4.48
CA LYS A 380 -21.37 4.57 3.00
C LYS A 380 -21.25 6.02 2.52
N ARG A 381 -21.95 6.96 3.16
CA ARG A 381 -21.82 8.40 2.86
C ARG A 381 -20.43 8.91 3.19
N ASP A 382 -19.91 8.60 4.37
CA ASP A 382 -18.57 9.00 4.80
C ASP A 382 -17.47 8.46 3.89
N ARG A 383 -17.54 7.18 3.51
CA ARG A 383 -16.64 6.57 2.54
C ARG A 383 -16.72 7.28 1.19
N THR A 384 -17.90 7.68 0.76
CA THR A 384 -18.08 8.43 -0.48
C THR A 384 -17.41 9.80 -0.40
N ILE A 385 -17.52 10.51 0.73
CA ILE A 385 -16.85 11.80 0.95
C ILE A 385 -15.33 11.63 1.02
N LEU A 386 -14.84 10.65 1.77
CA LEU A 386 -13.40 10.35 1.84
C LEU A 386 -12.84 10.06 0.44
N ASN A 387 -13.53 9.24 -0.34
CA ASN A 387 -13.16 8.92 -1.72
C ASN A 387 -13.13 10.18 -2.61
N LYS A 388 -14.08 11.11 -2.44
CA LYS A 388 -14.09 12.40 -3.15
C LYS A 388 -12.91 13.30 -2.78
N ILE A 389 -12.34 13.16 -1.58
CA ILE A 389 -11.15 13.92 -1.16
C ILE A 389 -9.88 13.23 -1.68
N VAL A 390 -9.78 11.91 -1.49
CA VAL A 390 -8.53 11.16 -1.73
C VAL A 390 -8.30 10.88 -3.21
N HIS A 391 -9.30 10.39 -3.96
CA HIS A 391 -9.08 10.00 -5.36
C HIS A 391 -8.56 11.14 -6.24
N PRO A 392 -9.08 12.37 -6.16
CA PRO A 392 -8.57 13.41 -7.02
C PRO A 392 -7.16 13.86 -6.64
N ALA A 393 -6.81 13.85 -5.35
CA ALA A 393 -5.45 14.13 -4.88
C ALA A 393 -4.46 13.06 -5.38
N VAL A 394 -4.83 11.77 -5.30
CA VAL A 394 -4.03 10.66 -5.85
C VAL A 394 -3.84 10.81 -7.36
N ARG A 395 -4.92 11.06 -8.10
CA ARG A 395 -4.87 11.26 -9.56
C ARG A 395 -3.94 12.40 -9.93
N TRP A 396 -3.97 13.49 -9.17
CA TRP A 396 -3.08 14.63 -9.39
C TRP A 396 -1.60 14.25 -9.24
N GLU A 397 -1.23 13.56 -8.16
CA GLU A 397 0.15 13.10 -7.97
C GLU A 397 0.58 12.05 -9.01
N VAL A 398 -0.34 11.19 -9.46
CA VAL A 398 -0.11 10.28 -10.59
C VAL A 398 0.18 11.08 -11.86
N TYR A 399 -0.62 12.08 -12.22
CA TYR A 399 -0.38 12.89 -13.42
C TYR A 399 0.93 13.66 -13.37
N LYS A 400 1.26 14.24 -12.21
CA LYS A 400 2.53 14.92 -11.98
C LYS A 400 3.72 13.96 -12.16
N SER A 401 3.62 12.75 -11.61
CA SER A 401 4.65 11.72 -11.73
C SER A 401 4.79 11.21 -13.17
N LEU A 402 3.67 10.98 -13.86
CA LEU A 402 3.67 10.61 -15.28
C LEU A 402 4.33 11.68 -16.15
N LEU A 403 3.97 12.96 -15.95
CA LEU A 403 4.57 14.07 -16.68
C LEU A 403 6.08 14.18 -16.40
N TYR A 404 6.50 13.99 -15.15
CA TYR A 404 7.90 13.99 -14.76
C TYR A 404 8.71 12.91 -15.51
N TYR A 405 8.22 11.66 -15.52
CA TYR A 405 8.90 10.57 -16.23
C TYR A 405 8.87 10.74 -17.75
N TYR A 406 7.76 11.26 -18.29
CA TYR A 406 7.63 11.60 -19.70
C TYR A 406 8.68 12.64 -20.13
N LEU A 407 8.83 13.74 -19.39
CA LEU A 407 9.82 14.78 -19.69
C LEU A 407 11.27 14.29 -19.57
N ARG A 408 11.51 13.22 -18.81
CA ARG A 408 12.81 12.55 -18.71
C ARG A 408 13.06 11.54 -19.84
N GLY A 409 12.15 11.40 -20.80
CA GLY A 409 12.32 10.51 -21.95
C GLY A 409 12.14 9.03 -21.62
N ASN A 410 11.48 8.69 -20.50
CA ASN A 410 11.13 7.30 -20.22
C ASN A 410 10.11 6.82 -21.27
N TRP A 411 10.39 5.68 -21.88
CA TRP A 411 9.52 5.09 -22.90
C TRP A 411 8.15 4.69 -22.34
N ALA A 412 8.12 4.13 -21.14
CA ALA A 412 6.91 3.71 -20.44
C ALA A 412 7.09 3.89 -18.92
N VAL A 413 5.97 3.90 -18.20
CA VAL A 413 5.90 3.96 -16.74
C VAL A 413 4.90 2.91 -16.27
N VAL A 414 5.26 2.12 -15.26
CA VAL A 414 4.37 1.14 -14.64
C VAL A 414 3.55 1.84 -13.56
N LEU A 415 2.23 1.84 -13.72
CA LEU A 415 1.30 2.33 -12.71
C LEU A 415 0.72 1.12 -11.96
N ASP A 416 1.22 0.86 -10.76
CA ASP A 416 0.81 -0.27 -9.92
C ASP A 416 -0.41 0.14 -9.07
N VAL A 417 -1.58 -0.43 -9.39
CA VAL A 417 -2.88 -0.06 -8.80
C VAL A 417 -3.70 -1.34 -8.55
N PRO A 418 -3.90 -1.74 -7.28
CA PRO A 418 -4.67 -2.95 -6.93
C PRO A 418 -6.14 -2.93 -7.42
N LEU A 419 -6.75 -1.75 -7.42
CA LEU A 419 -8.16 -1.51 -7.80
C LEU A 419 -8.27 -0.66 -9.08
N LEU A 420 -7.47 -0.99 -10.10
CA LEU A 420 -7.34 -0.19 -11.32
C LEU A 420 -8.69 0.04 -12.03
N PHE A 421 -9.48 -1.02 -12.22
CA PHE A 421 -10.74 -0.97 -12.96
C PHE A 421 -11.88 -0.35 -12.14
N GLU A 422 -11.86 -0.55 -10.82
CA GLU A 422 -12.85 -0.06 -9.87
C GLU A 422 -12.70 1.45 -9.65
N SER A 423 -11.45 1.94 -9.64
CA SER A 423 -11.13 3.36 -9.55
C SER A 423 -11.28 4.12 -10.87
N GLY A 424 -11.49 3.40 -11.99
CA GLY A 424 -11.58 3.94 -13.35
C GLY A 424 -10.26 4.50 -13.88
N MET A 425 -9.14 4.16 -13.26
CA MET A 425 -7.81 4.64 -13.67
C MET A 425 -7.30 3.96 -14.94
N ASP A 426 -7.95 2.89 -15.41
CA ASP A 426 -7.63 2.24 -16.69
C ASP A 426 -7.83 3.15 -17.91
N VAL A 427 -8.60 4.24 -17.78
CA VAL A 427 -8.82 5.22 -18.86
C VAL A 427 -7.55 5.96 -19.25
N ILE A 428 -6.67 6.23 -18.29
CA ILE A 428 -5.43 6.99 -18.51
C ILE A 428 -4.24 6.08 -18.87
N CYS A 429 -4.41 4.76 -18.75
CA CYS A 429 -3.40 3.78 -19.10
C CYS A 429 -3.43 3.50 -20.61
N GLY A 430 -2.30 3.64 -21.30
CA GLY A 430 -2.17 3.22 -22.70
C GLY A 430 -2.39 1.71 -22.86
N THR A 431 -1.69 0.95 -22.02
CA THR A 431 -1.81 -0.51 -21.89
C THR A 431 -2.21 -0.88 -20.47
N VAL A 432 -3.10 -1.86 -20.34
CA VAL A 432 -3.42 -2.51 -19.06
C VAL A 432 -2.83 -3.91 -19.07
N ILE A 433 -1.98 -4.22 -18.10
CA ILE A 433 -1.46 -5.56 -17.87
C ILE A 433 -2.24 -6.17 -16.71
N VAL A 434 -2.85 -7.33 -16.93
CA VAL A 434 -3.52 -8.11 -15.87
C VAL A 434 -2.71 -9.36 -15.62
N VAL A 435 -2.26 -9.53 -14.37
CA VAL A 435 -1.66 -10.78 -13.91
C VAL A 435 -2.78 -11.73 -13.52
N ALA A 436 -2.90 -12.85 -14.23
CA ALA A 436 -4.01 -13.78 -14.09
C ALA A 436 -3.55 -15.23 -13.97
N VAL A 437 -4.44 -16.08 -13.48
CA VAL A 437 -4.29 -17.54 -13.45
C VAL A 437 -5.42 -18.13 -14.29
N LYS A 438 -5.12 -19.06 -15.21
CA LYS A 438 -6.10 -19.59 -16.17
C LYS A 438 -7.19 -20.39 -15.50
N ASP A 439 -6.79 -21.21 -14.54
CA ASP A 439 -7.70 -22.07 -13.82
C ASP A 439 -8.09 -21.42 -12.49
N PRO A 440 -9.37 -21.01 -12.31
CA PRO A 440 -9.87 -20.53 -11.03
C PRO A 440 -9.73 -21.60 -9.94
N ALA A 441 -9.77 -22.89 -10.29
CA ALA A 441 -9.49 -23.97 -9.35
C ALA A 441 -8.01 -24.00 -8.96
N ALA A 442 -7.07 -23.69 -9.85
CA ALA A 442 -5.66 -23.50 -9.50
C ALA A 442 -5.41 -22.23 -8.69
N GLN A 443 -6.11 -21.12 -8.98
CA GLN A 443 -6.06 -19.91 -8.15
C GLN A 443 -6.61 -20.20 -6.74
N MET A 444 -7.74 -20.90 -6.67
CA MET A 444 -8.38 -21.29 -5.42
C MET A 444 -7.57 -22.36 -4.70
N ALA A 445 -6.95 -23.31 -5.41
CA ALA A 445 -6.06 -24.32 -4.84
C ALA A 445 -4.77 -23.69 -4.33
N ARG A 446 -4.20 -22.69 -5.01
CA ARG A 446 -3.05 -21.92 -4.53
C ARG A 446 -3.43 -21.03 -3.35
N LEU A 447 -4.60 -20.39 -3.40
CA LEU A 447 -5.12 -19.60 -2.29
C LEU A 447 -5.35 -20.49 -1.07
N ARG A 448 -5.96 -21.67 -1.25
CA ARG A 448 -6.21 -22.65 -0.18
C ARG A 448 -4.96 -23.41 0.26
N ALA A 449 -3.96 -23.60 -0.61
CA ALA A 449 -2.66 -24.16 -0.25
C ALA A 449 -1.75 -23.14 0.45
N ARG A 450 -1.89 -21.85 0.09
CA ARG A 450 -1.20 -20.73 0.73
C ARG A 450 -1.82 -20.38 2.07
N ASP A 451 -3.15 -20.42 2.14
CA ASP A 451 -4.00 -20.01 3.26
C ASP A 451 -4.96 -21.17 3.66
N PRO A 452 -4.45 -22.31 4.18
CA PRO A 452 -5.24 -23.51 4.49
C PRO A 452 -6.27 -23.32 5.61
N HIS A 453 -6.23 -22.18 6.31
CA HIS A 453 -7.22 -21.80 7.32
C HIS A 453 -8.49 -21.19 6.71
N LEU A 454 -8.49 -20.80 5.43
CA LEU A 454 -9.68 -20.27 4.76
C LEU A 454 -10.65 -21.42 4.46
N THR A 455 -11.89 -21.28 4.92
CA THR A 455 -12.97 -22.16 4.45
C THR A 455 -13.12 -21.98 2.92
N ALA A 456 -13.71 -22.96 2.24
CA ALA A 456 -13.99 -22.85 0.81
C ALA A 456 -14.75 -21.55 0.51
N GLU A 457 -15.70 -21.22 1.39
CA GLU A 457 -16.56 -20.05 1.31
C GLU A 457 -15.81 -18.75 1.61
N ASP A 458 -14.90 -18.71 2.58
CA ASP A 458 -14.08 -17.51 2.88
C ASP A 458 -13.07 -17.20 1.78
N ALA A 459 -12.42 -18.23 1.24
CA ALA A 459 -11.52 -18.09 0.10
C ALA A 459 -12.28 -17.58 -1.13
N GLU A 460 -13.50 -18.10 -1.36
CA GLU A 460 -14.38 -17.66 -2.43
C GLU A 460 -14.87 -16.22 -2.21
N ASN A 461 -15.25 -15.84 -0.99
CA ASN A 461 -15.67 -14.48 -0.64
C ASN A 461 -14.51 -13.47 -0.76
N ARG A 462 -13.28 -13.87 -0.42
CA ARG A 462 -12.07 -13.05 -0.60
C ARG A 462 -11.79 -12.80 -2.08
N VAL A 463 -11.89 -13.82 -2.93
CA VAL A 463 -11.78 -13.68 -4.39
C VAL A 463 -12.92 -12.83 -4.96
N LYS A 464 -14.16 -13.04 -4.50
CA LYS A 464 -15.34 -12.23 -4.90
C LYS A 464 -15.18 -10.75 -4.55
N SER A 465 -14.62 -10.44 -3.38
CA SER A 465 -14.45 -9.05 -2.88
C SER A 465 -13.45 -8.22 -3.70
N GLN A 466 -12.47 -8.87 -4.34
CA GLN A 466 -11.48 -8.22 -5.21
C GLN A 466 -11.94 -8.16 -6.67
N GLY A 467 -13.12 -8.68 -6.98
CA GLY A 467 -13.62 -8.89 -8.33
C GLY A 467 -13.04 -10.15 -8.97
N ASP A 468 -13.85 -10.81 -9.79
CA ASP A 468 -13.43 -12.01 -10.53
C ASP A 468 -12.26 -11.70 -11.48
N VAL A 469 -11.17 -12.46 -11.36
CA VAL A 469 -9.97 -12.32 -12.19
C VAL A 469 -10.31 -12.52 -13.66
N GLN A 470 -11.21 -13.46 -13.97
CA GLN A 470 -11.63 -13.69 -15.35
C GLN A 470 -12.41 -12.50 -15.93
N SER A 471 -13.21 -11.84 -15.10
CA SER A 471 -13.88 -10.59 -15.46
C SER A 471 -12.88 -9.46 -15.74
N LYS A 472 -11.78 -9.38 -14.96
CA LYS A 472 -10.68 -8.43 -15.22
C LYS A 472 -9.92 -8.76 -16.51
N VAL A 473 -9.66 -10.04 -16.78
CA VAL A 473 -9.06 -10.53 -18.03
C VAL A 473 -9.93 -10.14 -19.23
N LYS A 474 -11.23 -10.46 -19.19
CA LYS A 474 -12.18 -10.11 -20.25
C LYS A 474 -12.24 -8.60 -20.48
N LYS A 475 -12.29 -7.81 -19.41
CA LYS A 475 -12.30 -6.34 -19.49
C LYS A 475 -11.00 -5.81 -20.09
N ALA A 476 -9.84 -6.37 -19.74
CA ALA A 476 -8.55 -5.99 -20.31
C ALA A 476 -8.50 -6.33 -21.81
N LEU A 477 -8.80 -7.57 -22.19
CA LEU A 477 -8.80 -8.01 -23.59
C LEU A 477 -9.79 -7.21 -24.44
N TYR A 478 -10.95 -6.83 -23.90
CA TYR A 478 -11.93 -5.99 -24.58
C TYR A 478 -11.35 -4.64 -25.06
N ARG A 479 -10.30 -4.14 -24.40
CA ARG A 479 -9.60 -2.89 -24.79
C ARG A 479 -8.87 -3.02 -26.12
N ASN A 480 -8.56 -4.23 -26.57
CA ASN A 480 -7.89 -4.47 -27.85
C ASN A 480 -8.81 -4.20 -29.05
N ARG A 481 -10.13 -4.17 -28.86
CA ARG A 481 -11.14 -3.92 -29.92
C ARG A 481 -10.94 -4.78 -31.17
N ALA A 482 -10.37 -5.97 -30.99
CA ALA A 482 -10.12 -6.94 -32.05
C ALA A 482 -11.32 -7.88 -32.21
N SER A 483 -11.32 -8.66 -33.30
CA SER A 483 -12.22 -9.81 -33.43
C SER A 483 -12.04 -10.74 -32.21
N GLU A 484 -13.06 -11.52 -31.83
CA GLU A 484 -12.98 -12.42 -30.67
C GLU A 484 -11.82 -13.44 -30.80
N GLN A 485 -11.34 -13.67 -32.02
CA GLN A 485 -10.23 -14.55 -32.39
C GLN A 485 -8.84 -13.88 -32.32
N ASP A 486 -8.76 -12.54 -32.20
CA ASP A 486 -7.51 -11.77 -32.16
C ASP A 486 -7.37 -10.92 -30.89
N LEU A 487 -8.25 -11.11 -29.90
CA LEU A 487 -8.24 -10.35 -28.65
C LEU A 487 -6.91 -10.50 -27.88
N ASP A 488 -6.20 -11.61 -28.05
CA ASP A 488 -4.92 -11.92 -27.40
C ASP A 488 -3.70 -11.28 -28.10
N LYS A 489 -3.86 -10.77 -29.32
CA LYS A 489 -2.78 -10.14 -30.11
C LYS A 489 -2.68 -8.63 -29.93
N GLY A 490 -3.61 -8.01 -29.20
CA GLY A 490 -3.62 -6.57 -29.00
C GLY A 490 -2.73 -6.11 -27.83
N SER A 491 -2.21 -4.89 -27.94
CA SER A 491 -1.28 -4.30 -26.97
C SER A 491 -1.94 -3.38 -25.93
N ARG A 492 -3.26 -3.15 -26.00
CA ARG A 492 -3.99 -2.27 -25.06
C ARG A 492 -4.45 -2.99 -23.80
N GLY A 493 -4.66 -4.30 -23.90
CA GLY A 493 -4.94 -5.20 -22.79
C GLY A 493 -4.10 -6.45 -22.96
N VAL A 494 -3.13 -6.65 -22.08
CA VAL A 494 -2.19 -7.77 -22.13
C VAL A 494 -2.35 -8.60 -20.86
N ILE A 495 -2.34 -9.92 -21.02
CA ILE A 495 -2.48 -10.84 -19.91
C ILE A 495 -1.12 -11.48 -19.66
N VAL A 496 -0.67 -11.42 -18.41
CA VAL A 496 0.50 -12.15 -17.94
C VAL A 496 -0.02 -13.34 -17.15
N TRP A 497 0.16 -14.54 -17.69
CA TRP A 497 -0.30 -15.77 -17.05
C TRP A 497 0.70 -16.23 -16.00
N ASN A 498 0.29 -16.17 -14.74
CA ASN A 498 1.08 -16.61 -13.61
C ASN A 498 0.76 -18.07 -13.26
N ASP A 499 0.65 -18.95 -14.26
CA ASP A 499 0.33 -20.38 -14.06
C ASP A 499 1.58 -21.23 -13.79
N GLY A 500 2.77 -20.76 -14.17
CA GLY A 500 4.04 -21.47 -14.01
C GLY A 500 4.85 -21.04 -12.79
N ASP A 501 6.15 -21.32 -12.82
CA ASP A 501 7.11 -20.84 -11.84
C ASP A 501 7.58 -19.39 -12.13
N LYS A 502 8.55 -18.88 -11.36
CA LYS A 502 9.06 -17.50 -11.54
C LYS A 502 9.76 -17.30 -12.88
N VAL A 503 10.33 -18.36 -13.47
CA VAL A 503 11.00 -18.31 -14.78
C VAL A 503 9.95 -18.20 -15.89
N ASP A 504 8.87 -18.97 -15.78
CA ASP A 504 7.75 -18.87 -16.71
C ASP A 504 7.03 -17.52 -16.58
N LEU A 505 6.87 -17.01 -15.35
CA LEU A 505 6.35 -15.67 -15.12
C LEU A 505 7.24 -14.60 -15.78
N ALA A 506 8.55 -14.71 -15.67
CA ALA A 506 9.48 -13.78 -16.31
C ALA A 506 9.34 -13.81 -17.84
N LYS A 507 9.23 -15.01 -18.44
CA LYS A 507 8.99 -15.16 -19.90
C LYS A 507 7.67 -14.53 -20.33
N GLU A 508 6.61 -14.71 -19.55
CA GLU A 508 5.30 -14.10 -19.84
C GLU A 508 5.34 -12.57 -19.73
N VAL A 509 6.09 -12.03 -18.75
CA VAL A 509 6.34 -10.59 -18.64
C VAL A 509 7.16 -10.07 -19.83
N ASP A 510 8.21 -10.78 -20.25
CA ASP A 510 9.02 -10.42 -21.41
C ASP A 510 8.19 -10.40 -22.68
N LYS A 511 7.37 -11.45 -22.90
CA LYS A 511 6.44 -11.53 -24.02
C LYS A 511 5.45 -10.36 -24.01
N ALA A 512 4.87 -10.05 -22.85
CA ALA A 512 3.97 -8.91 -22.71
C ALA A 512 4.64 -7.59 -23.10
N ILE A 513 5.88 -7.35 -22.66
CA ILE A 513 6.64 -6.16 -23.03
C ILE A 513 6.95 -6.11 -24.53
N LEU A 514 7.32 -7.24 -25.15
CA LEU A 514 7.57 -7.31 -26.59
C LEU A 514 6.32 -6.93 -27.39
N THR A 515 5.15 -7.48 -27.05
CA THR A 515 3.87 -7.13 -27.70
C THR A 515 3.54 -5.64 -27.57
N ILE A 516 3.87 -5.03 -26.42
CA ILE A 516 3.70 -3.58 -26.20
C ILE A 516 4.68 -2.78 -27.07
N GLN A 517 5.95 -3.22 -27.17
CA GLN A 517 6.99 -2.55 -27.97
C GLN A 517 6.71 -2.59 -29.47
N GLU A 518 6.15 -3.68 -29.98
CA GLU A 518 5.75 -3.80 -31.39
C GLU A 518 4.72 -2.73 -31.80
N ASN A 519 3.82 -2.38 -30.89
CA ASN A 519 2.76 -1.41 -31.14
C ASN A 519 3.11 0.02 -30.67
N SER A 520 4.04 0.15 -29.73
CA SER A 520 4.54 1.41 -29.19
C SER A 520 6.07 1.37 -29.16
N PRO A 521 6.73 1.56 -30.32
CA PRO A 521 8.18 1.44 -30.40
C PRO A 521 8.88 2.57 -29.64
N ARG A 522 10.09 2.31 -29.12
CA ARG A 522 10.83 3.27 -28.27
C ARG A 522 11.13 4.62 -28.94
N TRP A 523 11.24 4.66 -30.27
CA TRP A 523 11.44 5.93 -30.98
C TRP A 523 10.18 6.82 -30.94
N TRP A 524 8.99 6.24 -30.77
CA TRP A 524 7.73 6.98 -30.72
C TRP A 524 7.66 7.90 -29.50
N SER A 525 8.18 7.47 -28.35
CA SER A 525 8.23 8.32 -27.15
C SER A 525 9.08 9.57 -27.36
N TRP A 526 10.15 9.48 -28.15
CA TRP A 526 10.95 10.65 -28.54
C TRP A 526 10.19 11.60 -29.45
N VAL A 527 9.40 11.09 -30.39
CA VAL A 527 8.54 11.92 -31.26
C VAL A 527 7.49 12.66 -30.44
N LEU A 528 6.81 11.96 -29.52
CA LEU A 528 5.84 12.59 -28.62
C LEU A 528 6.51 13.70 -27.78
N LEU A 529 7.70 13.44 -27.25
CA LEU A 529 8.46 14.39 -26.43
C LEU A 529 8.93 15.61 -27.22
N LEU A 530 9.49 15.42 -28.42
CA LEU A 530 10.04 16.48 -29.27
C LEU A 530 8.94 17.30 -29.98
N ALA A 531 7.76 16.72 -30.18
CA ALA A 531 6.59 17.40 -30.73
C ALA A 531 5.42 17.37 -29.74
N PRO A 532 5.43 18.24 -28.70
CA PRO A 532 4.40 18.24 -27.67
C PRO A 532 2.95 18.32 -28.16
N PRO A 533 2.60 19.07 -29.25
CA PRO A 533 1.24 19.03 -29.80
C PRO A 533 0.81 17.63 -30.26
N VAL A 534 1.74 16.86 -30.84
CA VAL A 534 1.51 15.45 -31.24
C VAL A 534 1.36 14.59 -29.99
N GLY A 535 2.19 14.81 -28.96
CA GLY A 535 2.08 14.19 -27.64
C GLY A 535 0.69 14.36 -27.02
N VAL A 536 0.20 15.60 -26.96
CA VAL A 536 -1.12 15.95 -26.41
C VAL A 536 -2.24 15.33 -27.26
N ALA A 537 -2.15 15.42 -28.59
CA ALA A 537 -3.14 14.81 -29.48
C ALA A 537 -3.22 13.29 -29.29
N ALA A 538 -2.07 12.61 -29.18
CA ALA A 538 -2.01 11.17 -28.92
C ALA A 538 -2.57 10.80 -27.54
N ALA A 539 -2.32 11.62 -26.51
CA ALA A 539 -2.87 11.41 -25.18
C ALA A 539 -4.40 11.55 -25.17
N VAL A 540 -4.93 12.62 -25.78
CA VAL A 540 -6.37 12.85 -25.92
C VAL A 540 -7.04 11.73 -26.72
N TRP A 541 -6.41 11.31 -27.82
CA TRP A 541 -6.89 10.20 -28.64
C TRP A 541 -6.95 8.88 -27.86
N ASN A 542 -5.88 8.52 -27.13
CA ASN A 542 -5.88 7.31 -26.29
C ASN A 542 -6.93 7.38 -25.19
N MET A 543 -7.07 8.53 -24.53
CA MET A 543 -8.08 8.73 -23.50
C MET A 543 -9.50 8.59 -24.06
N ALA A 544 -9.78 9.16 -25.23
CA ALA A 544 -11.07 9.05 -25.90
C ALA A 544 -11.40 7.60 -26.30
N ILE A 545 -10.42 6.85 -26.84
CA ILE A 545 -10.57 5.43 -27.15
C ILE A 545 -10.83 4.63 -25.87
N ASN A 546 -10.05 4.84 -24.82
CA ASN A 546 -10.18 4.10 -23.57
C ASN A 546 -11.52 4.38 -22.89
N PHE A 547 -11.93 5.66 -22.85
CA PHE A 547 -13.23 6.06 -22.32
C PHE A 547 -14.40 5.45 -23.10
N GLY A 548 -14.31 5.45 -24.44
CA GLY A 548 -15.30 4.78 -25.28
C GLY A 548 -15.36 3.27 -25.04
N ALA A 549 -14.21 2.62 -24.84
CA ALA A 549 -14.14 1.19 -24.56
C ALA A 549 -14.75 0.85 -23.19
N GLN A 550 -14.42 1.63 -22.16
CA GLN A 550 -15.00 1.49 -20.82
C GLN A 550 -16.52 1.66 -20.84
N ARG A 551 -17.03 2.72 -21.50
CA ARG A 551 -18.48 2.97 -21.60
C ARG A 551 -19.20 1.87 -22.36
N SER A 552 -18.61 1.36 -23.44
CA SER A 552 -19.18 0.25 -24.21
C SER A 552 -19.21 -1.06 -23.40
N TRP A 553 -18.13 -1.33 -22.65
CA TRP A 553 -18.07 -2.46 -21.71
C TRP A 553 -19.16 -2.36 -20.64
N ASP A 554 -19.31 -1.19 -20.00
CA ASP A 554 -20.32 -0.98 -18.96
C ASP A 554 -21.75 -1.15 -19.51
N GLN A 555 -22.00 -0.71 -20.74
CA GLN A 555 -23.28 -0.95 -21.43
C GLN A 555 -23.50 -2.43 -21.73
N LYS A 556 -22.47 -3.16 -22.16
CA LYS A 556 -22.53 -4.61 -22.38
C LYS A 556 -22.86 -5.34 -21.09
N VAL A 557 -22.14 -5.07 -20.00
CA VAL A 557 -22.40 -5.66 -18.68
C VAL A 557 -23.80 -5.33 -18.17
N LYS A 558 -24.28 -4.08 -18.34
CA LYS A 558 -25.66 -3.70 -17.98
C LYS A 558 -26.71 -4.47 -18.79
N LYS A 559 -26.51 -4.65 -20.10
CA LYS A 559 -27.40 -5.43 -20.96
C LYS A 559 -27.41 -6.91 -20.60
N GLU A 560 -26.25 -7.50 -20.30
CA GLU A 560 -26.15 -8.89 -19.86
C GLU A 560 -26.83 -9.11 -18.50
N ARG A 561 -26.65 -8.18 -17.55
CA ARG A 561 -27.35 -8.21 -16.25
C ARG A 561 -28.86 -8.02 -16.36
N ALA A 562 -29.34 -7.25 -17.34
CA ALA A 562 -30.76 -7.04 -17.56
C ALA A 562 -31.47 -8.23 -18.26
N LYS A 563 -30.71 -9.21 -18.75
CA LYS A 563 -31.23 -10.47 -19.33
C LYS A 563 -31.36 -11.58 -18.29
N LEU A 564 -30.72 -11.42 -17.12
CA LEU A 564 -30.86 -12.26 -15.93
C LEU A 564 -32.01 -11.73 -15.08
#